data_AF-A0A1A8L4Q4-F1
#
_entry.id   AF-A0A1A8L4Q4-F1
#
_cell.length_a   1.000
_cell.length_b   1.000
_cell.length_c   1.000
_cell.angle_alpha   90.00
_cell.angle_beta   90.00
_cell.angle_gamma   90.00
#
_symmetry.space_group_name_H-M   'P 1'
#
loop_
_entity.id
_entity.type
_entity.pdbx_description
1 polymer ?
#
loop_
_entity_poly.entity_id
_entity_poly.type
_entity_poly.pdbx_seq_one_letter_code
_entity_poly.pdbx_strand_id
1 'polypeptide(L)'
;ELSKLTVQQDQLLSLMDEVKTLKFKLAEKDKKIMVLEQRVDELEQYTRRDDLVITGLETRHRTYARVTGDRNTTEDAPQEELQSLEQVLSFLHSKNIHIQINLSYPSEKG
;
A
#
# COMPACT_ATOMS: atom_id res chain seq x y z
N GLU A 1 -45.05 25.41 27.52
CA GLU A 1 -44.05 24.63 28.28
C GLU A 1 -44.17 23.11 28.08
N LEU A 2 -45.19 22.41 28.62
CA LEU A 2 -45.26 20.93 28.54
C LEU A 2 -45.20 20.35 27.11
N SER A 3 -45.90 20.95 26.14
CA SER A 3 -45.91 20.44 24.75
C SER A 3 -44.59 20.60 24.01
N LYS A 4 -43.76 21.60 24.37
CA LYS A 4 -42.41 21.74 23.81
C LYS A 4 -41.49 20.68 24.39
N LEU A 5 -41.64 20.37 25.68
CA LEU A 5 -40.86 19.34 26.35
C LEU A 5 -41.15 17.95 25.77
N THR A 6 -42.41 17.63 25.47
CA THR A 6 -42.78 16.35 24.85
C THR A 6 -42.21 16.22 23.43
N VAL A 7 -42.26 17.29 22.63
CA VAL A 7 -41.66 17.28 21.28
C VAL A 7 -40.14 17.07 21.33
N GLN A 8 -39.45 17.73 22.29
CA GLN A 8 -38.02 17.52 22.48
C GLN A 8 -37.70 16.08 22.93
N GLN A 9 -38.55 15.49 23.76
CA GLN A 9 -38.40 14.12 24.21
C GLN A 9 -38.58 13.11 23.07
N ASP A 10 -39.56 13.32 22.19
CA ASP A 10 -39.78 12.47 21.01
C ASP A 10 -38.61 12.58 20.01
N GLN A 11 -38.09 13.79 19.81
CA GLN A 11 -36.90 14.01 18.97
C GLN A 11 -35.67 13.31 19.55
N LEU A 12 -35.48 13.37 20.87
CA LEU A 12 -34.36 12.70 21.53
C LEU A 12 -34.45 11.18 21.38
N LEU A 13 -35.65 10.61 21.54
CA LEU A 13 -35.87 9.16 21.37
C LEU A 13 -35.59 8.72 19.92
N SER A 14 -36.06 9.49 18.94
CA SER A 14 -35.79 9.23 17.53
C SER A 14 -34.29 9.25 17.22
N LEU A 15 -33.59 10.28 17.68
CA LEU A 15 -32.14 10.41 17.48
C LEU A 15 -31.38 9.26 18.17
N MET A 16 -31.83 8.84 19.34
CA MET A 16 -31.21 7.75 20.08
C MET A 16 -31.35 6.40 19.35
N ASP A 17 -32.47 6.17 18.69
CA ASP A 17 -32.71 4.98 17.88
C ASP A 17 -31.91 5.00 16.56
N GLU A 18 -31.78 6.18 15.94
CA GLU A 18 -30.91 6.39 14.78
C GLU A 18 -29.44 6.10 15.14
N VAL A 19 -28.94 6.64 16.26
CA VAL A 19 -27.59 6.38 16.76
C VAL A 19 -27.37 4.88 16.99
N LYS A 20 -28.35 4.18 17.56
CA LYS A 20 -28.27 2.73 17.78
C LYS A 20 -28.17 1.97 16.45
N THR A 21 -28.99 2.36 15.47
CA THR A 21 -28.97 1.78 14.13
C THR A 21 -27.64 2.05 13.41
N LEU A 22 -27.11 3.27 13.53
CA LEU A 22 -25.83 3.64 12.94
C LEU A 22 -24.68 2.83 13.56
N LYS A 23 -24.66 2.63 14.88
CA LYS A 23 -23.66 1.79 15.55
C LYS A 23 -23.69 0.35 15.05
N PHE A 24 -24.87 -0.23 14.84
CA PHE A 24 -24.99 -1.57 14.28
C PHE A 24 -24.43 -1.64 12.85
N LYS A 25 -24.83 -0.70 11.98
CA LYS A 25 -24.34 -0.61 10.60
C LYS A 25 -22.83 -0.37 10.52
N LEU A 26 -22.25 0.34 11.50
CA LEU A 26 -20.82 0.57 11.59
C LEU A 26 -20.09 -0.75 11.87
N ALA A 27 -20.53 -1.48 12.91
CA ALA A 27 -19.94 -2.77 13.26
C ALA A 27 -20.01 -3.80 12.10
N GLU A 28 -21.11 -3.84 11.36
CA GLU A 28 -21.21 -4.69 10.16
C GLU A 28 -20.23 -4.29 9.06
N LYS A 29 -20.03 -2.98 8.84
CA LYS A 29 -19.06 -2.48 7.86
C LYS A 29 -17.63 -2.76 8.29
N ASP A 30 -17.29 -2.56 9.56
CA ASP A 30 -15.96 -2.85 10.08
C ASP A 30 -15.61 -4.33 9.91
N LYS A 31 -16.57 -5.23 10.19
CA LYS A 31 -16.40 -6.66 9.93
C LYS A 31 -16.15 -6.95 8.45
N LYS A 32 -16.88 -6.29 7.55
CA LYS A 32 -16.70 -6.46 6.11
C LYS A 32 -15.35 -5.93 5.63
N ILE A 33 -14.90 -4.79 6.16
CA ILE A 33 -13.58 -4.22 5.87
C ILE A 33 -12.49 -5.19 6.28
N MET A 34 -12.52 -5.69 7.51
CA MET A 34 -11.52 -6.65 8.01
C MET A 34 -11.41 -7.90 7.14
N VAL A 35 -12.54 -8.47 6.70
CA VAL A 35 -12.54 -9.63 5.79
C VAL A 35 -11.95 -9.29 4.42
N LEU A 36 -12.23 -8.09 3.91
CA LEU A 36 -11.70 -7.66 2.62
C LEU A 36 -10.20 -7.37 2.69
N GLU A 37 -9.72 -6.75 3.77
CA GLU A 37 -8.30 -6.50 4.02
C GLU A 37 -7.52 -7.83 4.06
N GLN A 38 -8.00 -8.81 4.83
CA GLN A 38 -7.39 -10.14 4.86
C GLN A 38 -7.33 -10.77 3.45
N ARG A 39 -8.40 -10.64 2.68
CA ARG A 39 -8.43 -11.20 1.32
C ARG A 39 -7.48 -10.49 0.37
N VAL A 40 -7.30 -9.17 0.53
CA VAL A 40 -6.29 -8.41 -0.23
C VAL A 40 -4.89 -8.90 0.14
N ASP A 41 -4.60 -9.06 1.43
CA ASP A 41 -3.30 -9.58 1.89
C ASP A 41 -3.02 -10.98 1.33
N GLU A 42 -4.01 -11.87 1.33
CA GLU A 42 -3.89 -13.21 0.75
C GLU A 42 -3.63 -13.17 -0.77
N LEU A 43 -4.30 -12.27 -1.50
CA LEU A 43 -4.11 -12.10 -2.93
C LEU A 43 -2.74 -11.50 -3.26
N GLU A 44 -2.27 -10.53 -2.47
CA GLU A 44 -0.93 -9.97 -2.61
C GLU A 44 0.13 -11.04 -2.35
N GLN A 45 0.00 -11.81 -1.27
CA GLN A 45 0.90 -12.92 -0.98
C GLN A 45 0.89 -13.98 -2.08
N TYR A 46 -0.29 -14.33 -2.59
CA TYR A 46 -0.42 -15.29 -3.69
C TYR A 46 0.26 -14.78 -4.97
N THR A 47 0.05 -13.51 -5.32
CA THR A 47 0.64 -12.90 -6.52
C THR A 47 2.17 -12.82 -6.40
N ARG A 48 2.68 -12.50 -5.20
CA ARG A 48 4.12 -12.37 -4.93
C ARG A 48 4.81 -13.67 -4.53
N ARG A 49 4.10 -14.81 -4.56
CA ARG A 49 4.63 -16.09 -4.07
C ARG A 49 5.90 -16.53 -4.78
N ASP A 50 6.00 -16.21 -6.06
CA ASP A 50 7.13 -16.56 -6.92
C ASP A 50 8.08 -15.37 -7.16
N ASP A 51 7.86 -14.25 -6.47
CA ASP A 51 8.74 -13.08 -6.58
C ASP A 51 10.09 -13.35 -5.89
N LEU A 52 11.17 -12.93 -6.54
CA LEU A 52 12.53 -12.97 -5.99
C LEU A 52 12.94 -11.57 -5.53
N VAL A 53 13.17 -11.40 -4.23
CA VAL A 53 13.72 -10.16 -3.66
C VAL A 53 15.23 -10.28 -3.50
N ILE A 54 15.97 -9.40 -4.18
CA ILE A 54 17.44 -9.36 -4.13
C ILE A 54 17.85 -8.08 -3.39
N THR A 55 18.53 -8.23 -2.26
CA THR A 55 18.99 -7.13 -1.41
C THR A 55 20.51 -7.02 -1.42
N GLY A 56 21.05 -5.83 -1.11
CA GLY A 56 22.50 -5.62 -1.03
C GLY A 56 23.16 -5.39 -2.39
N LEU A 57 22.38 -5.15 -3.44
CA LEU A 57 22.90 -4.57 -4.68
C LEU A 57 23.37 -3.14 -4.41
N GLU A 58 24.49 -2.77 -5.02
CA GLU A 58 24.98 -1.40 -4.93
C GLU A 58 24.00 -0.49 -5.66
N THR A 59 23.32 0.37 -4.90
CA THR A 59 22.42 1.39 -5.43
C THR A 59 22.84 2.74 -4.86
N ARG A 60 23.21 3.69 -5.71
CA ARG A 60 23.34 5.09 -5.30
C ARG A 60 21.91 5.65 -5.20
N HIS A 61 21.43 5.81 -3.97
CA HIS A 61 20.11 6.37 -3.68
C HIS A 61 19.93 7.76 -4.34
N ARG A 62 19.27 7.81 -5.50
CA ARG A 62 18.88 9.06 -6.16
C ARG A 62 17.94 9.92 -5.34
N THR A 63 17.18 9.31 -4.43
CA THR A 63 16.15 10.00 -3.64
C THR A 63 16.75 10.96 -2.60
N TYR A 64 17.96 10.69 -2.08
CA TYR A 64 18.63 11.64 -1.18
C TYR A 64 19.34 12.79 -1.90
N ALA A 65 19.65 12.63 -3.20
CA ALA A 65 20.35 13.65 -4.01
C ALA A 65 19.41 14.69 -4.65
N ARG A 66 18.11 14.40 -4.77
CA ARG A 66 17.14 15.33 -5.40
C ARG A 66 16.77 16.55 -4.56
N VAL A 67 17.10 16.58 -3.27
CA VAL A 67 16.85 17.77 -2.42
C VAL A 67 17.82 18.91 -2.76
N THR A 68 18.94 18.63 -3.42
CA THR A 68 19.95 19.64 -3.79
C THR A 68 20.28 19.70 -5.28
N GLY A 69 19.68 18.84 -6.12
CA GLY A 69 20.02 18.71 -7.55
C GLY A 69 18.93 19.21 -8.50
N ASP A 70 19.35 20.08 -9.42
CA ASP A 70 18.57 20.75 -10.47
C ASP A 70 17.72 19.79 -11.34
N ARG A 71 16.54 20.25 -11.77
CA ARG A 71 15.43 19.44 -12.31
C ARG A 71 15.60 18.96 -13.76
N ASN A 72 16.79 19.02 -14.34
CA ASN A 72 16.97 18.91 -15.79
C ASN A 72 17.72 17.67 -16.30
N THR A 73 17.99 16.66 -15.47
CA THR A 73 18.57 15.40 -15.96
C THR A 73 17.73 14.19 -15.58
N THR A 74 16.97 13.68 -16.56
CA THR A 74 16.66 12.25 -16.65
C THR A 74 17.95 11.52 -16.98
N GLU A 75 18.87 11.43 -16.03
CA GLU A 75 20.04 10.58 -16.17
C GLU A 75 19.56 9.12 -16.01
N ASP A 76 20.08 8.20 -16.82
CA ASP A 76 19.92 6.76 -16.60
C ASP A 76 20.63 6.32 -15.30
N ALA A 77 20.27 5.17 -14.75
CA ALA A 77 20.96 4.61 -13.58
C ALA A 77 22.48 4.55 -13.86
N PRO A 78 23.35 4.93 -12.90
CA PRO A 78 24.79 4.94 -13.13
C PRO A 78 25.28 3.53 -13.47
N GLN A 79 26.28 3.47 -14.36
CA GLN A 79 26.76 2.25 -14.99
C GLN A 79 27.17 1.16 -14.00
N GLU A 80 27.66 1.54 -12.81
CA GLU A 80 28.05 0.64 -11.72
C GLU A 80 26.84 -0.13 -11.13
N GLU A 81 25.67 0.52 -11.02
CA GLU A 81 24.44 -0.12 -10.54
C GLU A 81 23.92 -1.13 -11.56
N LEU A 82 23.94 -0.74 -12.84
CA LEU A 82 23.57 -1.61 -13.96
C LEU A 82 24.48 -2.84 -14.02
N GLN A 83 25.78 -2.68 -13.77
CA GLN A 83 26.73 -3.80 -13.72
C GLN A 83 26.43 -4.79 -12.59
N SER A 84 26.12 -4.29 -11.38
CA SER A 84 25.80 -5.18 -10.25
C SER A 84 24.52 -5.99 -10.49
N LEU A 85 23.50 -5.37 -11.09
CA LEU A 85 22.26 -6.03 -11.50
C LEU A 85 22.51 -7.04 -12.63
N GLU A 86 23.26 -6.65 -13.67
CA GLU A 86 23.62 -7.50 -14.80
C GLU A 86 24.39 -8.76 -14.36
N GLN A 87 25.34 -8.61 -13.42
CA GLN A 87 26.07 -9.75 -12.87
C GLN A 87 25.12 -10.76 -12.21
N VAL A 88 24.16 -10.29 -11.41
CA VAL A 88 23.19 -11.16 -10.75
C VAL A 88 22.25 -11.83 -11.74
N LEU A 89 21.78 -11.10 -12.75
CA LEU A 89 20.96 -11.66 -13.83
C LEU A 89 21.71 -12.73 -14.63
N SER A 90 22.98 -12.48 -14.95
CA SER A 90 23.83 -13.44 -15.67
C SER A 90 24.05 -14.73 -14.87
N PHE A 91 24.24 -14.61 -13.55
CA PHE A 91 24.35 -15.76 -12.66
C PHE A 91 23.05 -16.58 -12.62
N LEU A 92 21.90 -15.92 -12.48
CA LEU A 92 20.60 -16.60 -12.45
C LEU A 92 20.30 -17.29 -13.79
N HIS A 93 20.63 -16.65 -14.90
CA HIS A 93 20.54 -17.25 -16.23
C HIS A 93 21.46 -18.48 -16.37
N SER A 94 22.69 -18.43 -15.82
CA SER A 94 23.60 -19.59 -15.82
C SER A 94 23.07 -20.80 -15.05
N LYS A 95 22.13 -20.57 -14.12
CA LYS A 95 21.42 -21.59 -13.35
C LYS A 95 20.08 -21.98 -13.96
N ASN A 96 19.78 -21.52 -15.18
CA ASN A 96 18.51 -21.74 -15.88
C ASN A 96 17.30 -21.16 -15.13
N ILE A 97 17.51 -20.07 -14.38
CA ILE A 97 16.47 -19.34 -13.67
C ILE A 97 16.15 -18.08 -14.49
N HIS A 98 14.94 -18.04 -15.06
CA HIS A 98 14.45 -16.91 -15.85
C HIS A 98 13.54 -16.03 -15.00
N ILE A 99 13.85 -14.73 -14.94
CA ILE A 99 13.14 -13.76 -14.09
C ILE A 99 12.66 -12.61 -14.96
N GLN A 100 11.43 -12.16 -14.72
CA GLN A 100 10.91 -10.92 -15.29
C GLN A 100 11.18 -9.80 -14.29
N ILE A 101 11.92 -8.78 -14.73
CA ILE A 101 12.27 -7.63 -13.88
C ILE A 101 11.11 -6.64 -13.92
N ASN A 102 10.40 -6.50 -12.79
CA ASN A 102 9.44 -5.42 -12.58
C ASN A 102 10.10 -4.34 -11.72
N LEU A 103 10.48 -3.21 -12.34
CA LEU A 103 10.95 -2.02 -11.61
C LEU A 103 9.75 -1.31 -10.96
N SER A 104 9.23 -1.90 -9.89
CA SER A 104 8.19 -1.26 -9.08
C SER A 104 8.85 -0.36 -8.05
N TYR A 105 8.71 0.95 -8.22
CA TYR A 105 9.09 1.91 -7.19
C TYR A 105 8.25 1.66 -5.93
N PRO A 106 8.84 1.69 -4.72
CA PRO A 106 8.05 1.61 -3.50
C PRO A 106 7.08 2.79 -3.48
N SER A 107 5.78 2.51 -3.54
CA SER A 107 4.76 3.52 -3.30
C SER A 107 4.93 4.00 -1.87
N GLU A 108 5.27 5.28 -1.71
CA GLU A 108 5.24 5.96 -0.42
C GLU A 108 3.84 5.77 0.16
N LYS A 109 3.78 5.14 1.34
CA LYS A 109 2.55 5.08 2.13
C LYS A 109 2.19 6.52 2.51
N GLY A 110 1.06 7.00 2.00
CA GLY A 110 0.40 8.23 2.45
C GLY A 110 -0.32 8.04 3.77
#